data_AF-A0A9J7MV91-F1
#
_entry.id   AF-A0A9J7MV91-F1
#
_cell.length_a   1.000
_cell.length_b   1.000
_cell.length_c   1.000
_cell.angle_alpha   90.00
_cell.angle_beta   90.00
_cell.angle_gamma   90.00
#
_symmetry.space_group_name_H-M   'P 1'
#
loop_
_entity.id
_entity.type
_entity.pdbx_description
1 polymer ?
#
loop_
_entity_poly.entity_id
_entity_poly.type
_entity_poly.pdbx_seq_one_letter_code
_entity_poly.pdbx_strand_id
1 'polypeptide(L)'
;MEFLHLLLVTNVVVKRITDPMLFIGMYDTYHERQTGGHMDRNFVWTDGIPVTYTDWSPMDVRTWFPQPDGAKINFCVAIVMKNVWGTDQWYDVACDDRATRSFICKRAARRVTRPGDHG
;
A
#
# COMPACT_ATOMS: atom_id res chain seq x y z
N MET A 1 11.81 -3.21 -2.14
CA MET A 1 11.22 -4.56 -2.23
C MET A 1 11.68 -5.48 -1.08
N GLU A 2 12.96 -5.50 -0.72
CA GLU A 2 13.43 -6.34 0.42
C GLU A 2 12.76 -6.00 1.76
N PHE A 3 12.52 -4.72 2.04
CA PHE A 3 11.94 -4.30 3.32
C PHE A 3 10.50 -4.79 3.54
N LEU A 4 9.66 -4.78 2.48
CA LEU A 4 8.28 -5.26 2.58
C LEU A 4 8.26 -6.79 2.73
N HIS A 5 9.09 -7.49 1.96
CA HIS A 5 9.21 -8.94 2.06
C HIS A 5 9.73 -9.39 3.44
N LEU A 6 10.77 -8.75 3.97
CA LEU A 6 11.26 -9.02 5.34
C LEU A 6 10.22 -8.72 6.42
N LEU A 7 9.44 -7.65 6.28
CA LEU A 7 8.36 -7.34 7.22
C LEU A 7 7.26 -8.40 7.20
N LEU A 8 6.89 -8.93 6.04
CA LEU A 8 5.83 -9.94 5.90
C LEU A 8 6.28 -11.34 6.35
N VAL A 9 7.52 -11.72 6.04
CA VAL A 9 8.04 -13.09 6.24
C VAL A 9 8.60 -13.28 7.66
N THR A 10 8.99 -12.21 8.34
CA THR A 10 9.31 -12.31 9.77
C THR A 10 8.00 -12.45 10.56
N ASN A 11 7.83 -13.58 11.25
CA ASN A 11 6.72 -13.89 12.17
C ASN A 11 6.39 -12.80 13.24
N VAL A 12 7.15 -11.70 13.27
CA VAL A 12 6.95 -10.51 14.09
C VAL A 12 5.69 -9.73 13.69
N VAL A 13 5.36 -9.69 12.39
CA VAL A 13 4.21 -8.95 11.87
C VAL A 13 2.93 -9.80 11.91
N VAL A 14 3.02 -11.09 11.54
CA VAL A 14 1.90 -12.04 11.57
C VAL A 14 1.26 -12.17 12.96
N LYS A 15 2.05 -12.09 14.05
CA LYS A 15 1.52 -12.15 15.43
C LYS A 15 0.90 -10.84 15.95
N ARG A 16 1.16 -9.70 15.32
CA ARG A 16 0.66 -8.38 15.76
C ARG A 16 -0.48 -7.84 14.92
N ILE A 17 -0.64 -8.33 13.70
CA ILE A 17 -1.73 -7.93 12.82
C ILE A 17 -2.94 -8.80 13.11
N THR A 18 -3.83 -8.29 13.95
CA THR A 18 -5.22 -8.75 14.01
C THR A 18 -6.07 -8.12 12.89
N ASP A 19 -5.56 -7.06 12.25
CA ASP A 19 -6.25 -6.31 11.21
C ASP A 19 -5.93 -6.83 9.81
N PRO A 20 -6.88 -7.42 9.07
CA PRO A 20 -6.62 -8.04 7.77
C PRO A 20 -6.23 -7.04 6.66
N MET A 21 -6.29 -5.74 6.94
CA MET A 21 -6.06 -4.67 5.98
C MET A 21 -5.17 -3.60 6.61
N LEU A 22 -4.14 -3.17 5.88
CA LEU A 22 -3.20 -2.14 6.30
C LEU A 22 -3.14 -1.04 5.26
N PHE A 23 -3.39 0.21 5.66
CA PHE A 23 -3.13 1.35 4.78
C PHE A 23 -1.63 1.48 4.47
N ILE A 24 -1.34 1.80 3.21
CA ILE A 24 -0.03 2.27 2.76
C ILE A 24 -0.16 3.72 2.28
N GLY A 25 0.96 4.42 2.21
CA GLY A 25 0.99 5.84 1.84
C GLY A 25 0.74 6.12 0.36
N MET A 26 0.09 5.24 -0.40
CA MET A 26 -0.32 5.47 -1.80
C MET A 26 -1.79 5.86 -1.85
N TYR A 27 -2.11 6.82 -2.71
CA TYR A 27 -3.48 7.29 -2.93
C TYR A 27 -3.65 7.74 -4.38
N ASP A 28 -4.87 7.69 -4.91
CA ASP A 28 -5.18 8.30 -6.20
C ASP A 28 -5.36 9.81 -5.99
N THR A 29 -4.74 10.59 -6.87
CA THR A 29 -4.83 12.05 -6.89
C THR A 29 -6.06 12.57 -7.60
N TYR A 30 -7.05 11.70 -7.88
CA TYR A 30 -8.30 12.00 -8.59
C TYR A 30 -8.74 13.45 -8.36
N HIS A 31 -8.39 14.28 -9.32
CA HIS A 31 -8.93 15.60 -9.48
C HIS A 31 -9.93 15.49 -10.62
N GLU A 32 -11.03 16.20 -10.46
CA GLU A 32 -12.05 16.53 -11.45
C GLU A 32 -11.47 17.21 -12.71
N ARG A 33 -10.46 16.62 -13.38
CA ARG A 33 -10.15 16.96 -14.77
C ARG A 33 -11.23 16.30 -15.61
N GLN A 34 -12.37 16.97 -15.65
CA GLN A 34 -13.45 16.81 -16.62
C GLN A 34 -12.96 17.13 -18.04
N THR A 35 -11.99 16.38 -18.54
CA THR A 35 -11.59 16.43 -19.95
C THR A 35 -11.82 15.06 -20.56
N GLY A 36 -13.09 14.82 -20.92
CA GLY A 36 -13.44 13.87 -21.97
C GLY A 36 -13.21 12.40 -21.66
N GLY A 37 -14.16 11.77 -20.96
CA GLY A 37 -14.52 10.36 -21.18
C GLY A 37 -13.51 9.27 -20.78
N HIS A 38 -12.31 9.61 -20.32
CA HIS A 38 -11.30 8.64 -19.88
C HIS A 38 -10.98 8.84 -18.39
N MET A 39 -11.24 7.81 -17.58
CA MET A 39 -10.95 7.79 -16.15
C MET A 39 -9.46 7.51 -15.95
N ASP A 40 -8.59 8.50 -16.19
CA ASP A 40 -7.15 8.35 -15.98
C ASP A 40 -6.83 8.46 -14.48
N ARG A 41 -6.74 7.31 -13.83
CA ARG A 41 -6.35 7.19 -12.41
C ARG A 41 -4.87 7.47 -12.26
N ASN A 42 -4.50 8.28 -11.27
CA ASN A 42 -3.11 8.66 -11.03
C ASN A 42 -2.71 8.44 -9.57
N PHE A 43 -2.11 7.28 -9.31
CA PHE A 43 -1.61 6.91 -8.00
C PHE A 43 -0.28 7.57 -7.69
N VAL A 44 -0.15 8.15 -6.50
CA VAL A 44 1.09 8.78 -6.02
C VAL A 44 1.40 8.36 -4.60
N TRP A 45 2.68 8.44 -4.22
CA TRP A 45 3.10 8.30 -2.83
C TRP A 45 2.94 9.63 -2.07
N THR A 46 2.53 9.53 -0.81
CA THR A 46 2.44 10.66 0.14
C THR A 46 3.79 11.32 0.44
N ASP A 47 4.91 10.62 0.23
CA ASP A 47 6.26 11.18 0.38
C ASP A 47 6.77 11.90 -0.88
N GLY A 48 5.97 11.97 -1.94
CA GLY A 48 6.29 12.66 -3.19
C GLY A 48 7.30 11.93 -4.08
N ILE A 49 7.77 10.75 -3.67
CA ILE A 49 8.66 9.93 -4.49
C ILE A 49 7.88 9.40 -5.71
N PRO A 50 8.47 9.36 -6.91
CA PRO A 50 7.81 8.81 -8.08
C PRO A 50 7.40 7.35 -7.90
N VAL A 51 6.22 6.98 -8.40
CA VAL A 51 5.77 5.59 -8.45
C VAL A 51 6.55 4.87 -9.55
N THR A 52 7.41 3.93 -9.16
CA THR A 52 8.16 3.09 -10.10
C THR A 52 7.68 1.65 -10.13
N TYR A 53 6.77 1.29 -9.22
CA TYR A 53 6.28 -0.07 -9.05
C TYR A 53 4.94 -0.08 -8.30
N THR A 54 4.07 -1.01 -8.68
CA THR A 54 2.79 -1.30 -8.04
C THR A 54 2.56 -2.80 -8.01
N ASP A 55 1.92 -3.31 -6.95
CA ASP A 55 1.63 -4.74 -6.80
C ASP A 55 0.14 -5.00 -6.55
N TRP A 56 -0.65 -4.57 -7.53
CA TRP A 56 -2.10 -4.69 -7.48
C TRP A 56 -2.56 -6.14 -7.47
N SER A 57 -3.65 -6.39 -6.74
CA SER A 57 -4.21 -7.72 -6.74
C SER A 57 -4.78 -8.09 -8.11
N PRO A 58 -4.38 -9.23 -8.70
CA PRO A 58 -4.85 -9.64 -10.02
C PRO A 58 -6.35 -9.98 -10.01
N MET A 59 -6.93 -10.20 -8.82
CA MET A 59 -8.32 -10.56 -8.63
C MET A 59 -8.81 -10.24 -7.22
N ASP A 60 -9.82 -9.37 -7.10
CA ASP A 60 -10.63 -9.27 -5.89
C ASP A 60 -11.62 -10.44 -5.84
N VAL A 61 -11.67 -11.14 -4.71
CA VAL A 61 -12.61 -12.24 -4.48
C VAL A 61 -14.05 -11.77 -4.29
N ARG A 62 -14.25 -10.49 -3.98
CA ARG A 62 -15.56 -9.87 -3.76
C ARG A 62 -16.19 -9.42 -5.07
N THR A 63 -15.38 -8.88 -5.99
CA THR A 63 -15.86 -8.28 -7.25
C THR A 63 -15.49 -9.11 -8.47
N TRP A 64 -14.54 -10.05 -8.37
CA TRP A 64 -14.00 -10.82 -9.49
C TRP A 64 -13.38 -9.93 -10.58
N PHE A 65 -12.82 -8.79 -10.19
CA PHE A 65 -12.09 -7.89 -11.07
C PHE A 65 -10.68 -7.61 -10.51
N PRO A 66 -9.68 -7.35 -11.37
CA PRO A 66 -8.37 -6.91 -10.93
C PRO A 66 -8.46 -5.56 -10.23
N GLN A 67 -7.53 -5.32 -9.32
CA GLN A 67 -7.35 -4.02 -8.69
C GLN A 67 -6.37 -3.15 -9.53
N PRO A 68 -6.46 -1.82 -9.43
CA PRO A 68 -7.55 -1.09 -8.79
C PRO A 68 -8.83 -1.19 -9.61
N ASP A 69 -9.98 -1.42 -8.98
CA ASP A 69 -11.27 -1.54 -9.70
C ASP A 69 -12.06 -0.22 -9.73
N GLY A 70 -11.73 0.71 -8.83
CA GLY A 70 -12.37 2.04 -8.73
C GLY A 70 -13.80 1.98 -8.26
N ALA A 71 -14.21 0.89 -7.60
CA ALA A 71 -15.54 0.75 -7.04
C ALA A 71 -15.76 1.62 -5.78
N LYS A 72 -14.73 2.31 -5.28
CA LYS A 72 -14.77 3.14 -4.06
C LYS A 72 -14.59 4.63 -4.38
N ILE A 73 -15.33 5.47 -3.66
CA ILE A 73 -15.21 6.94 -3.71
C ILE A 73 -14.14 7.32 -2.67
N ASN A 74 -13.11 8.07 -3.08
CA ASN A 74 -11.89 8.42 -2.32
C ASN A 74 -10.88 7.27 -2.21
N PHE A 75 -9.84 7.32 -3.04
CA PHE A 75 -8.94 6.19 -3.29
C PHE A 75 -7.71 6.23 -2.39
N CYS A 76 -7.77 5.55 -1.26
CA CYS A 76 -6.58 5.15 -0.50
C CYS A 76 -6.19 3.74 -0.93
N VAL A 77 -4.93 3.36 -0.71
CA VAL A 77 -4.46 2.01 -1.00
C VAL A 77 -4.17 1.25 0.29
N ALA A 78 -4.67 0.01 0.34
CA ALA A 78 -4.39 -0.90 1.43
C ALA A 78 -3.79 -2.21 0.92
N ILE A 79 -2.91 -2.80 1.73
CA ILE A 79 -2.47 -4.18 1.58
C ILE A 79 -3.45 -5.05 2.35
N VAL A 80 -4.09 -6.00 1.66
CA VAL A 80 -5.02 -6.95 2.27
C VAL A 80 -4.28 -8.25 2.50
N MET A 81 -4.02 -8.60 3.76
CA MET A 81 -3.24 -9.77 4.16
C MET A 81 -4.01 -11.09 3.97
N LYS A 82 -4.26 -11.48 2.70
CA LYS A 82 -4.92 -12.75 2.37
C LYS A 82 -3.98 -13.93 2.57
N ASN A 83 -2.70 -13.74 2.26
CA ASN A 83 -1.65 -14.71 2.49
C ASN A 83 -0.29 -13.99 2.62
N VAL A 84 0.69 -14.67 3.22
CA VAL A 84 2.04 -14.13 3.42
C VAL A 84 3.02 -14.46 2.27
N TRP A 85 2.56 -15.20 1.27
CA TRP A 85 3.40 -15.75 0.20
C TRP A 85 3.46 -14.87 -1.05
N GLY A 86 2.46 -14.01 -1.24
CA GLY A 86 2.39 -13.03 -2.33
C GLY A 86 2.44 -11.60 -1.82
N THR A 87 2.98 -10.69 -2.63
CA THR A 87 2.99 -9.24 -2.38
C THR A 87 1.92 -8.50 -3.19
N ASP A 88 1.28 -9.20 -4.14
CA ASP A 88 0.27 -8.78 -5.11
C ASP A 88 -1.12 -8.64 -4.48
N GLN A 89 -1.18 -7.91 -3.37
CA GLN A 89 -2.37 -7.82 -2.53
C GLN A 89 -2.74 -6.37 -2.23
N TRP A 90 -2.48 -5.46 -3.19
CA TRP A 90 -2.85 -4.06 -3.06
C TRP A 90 -4.26 -3.85 -3.62
N TYR A 91 -5.06 -3.08 -2.88
CA TYR A 91 -6.46 -2.78 -3.17
C TYR A 91 -6.69 -1.29 -3.07
N ASP A 92 -7.46 -0.73 -4.01
CA ASP A 92 -8.04 0.57 -3.79
C ASP A 92 -9.24 0.43 -2.84
N VAL A 93 -9.23 1.24 -1.79
CA VAL A 93 -10.22 1.20 -0.72
C VAL A 93 -10.68 2.62 -0.42
N ALA A 94 -11.87 2.73 0.17
CA ALA A 94 -12.32 4.00 0.71
C ALA A 94 -11.36 4.42 1.83
N CYS A 95 -10.89 5.67 1.79
CA CYS A 95 -10.01 6.20 2.84
C CYS A 95 -10.62 6.19 4.25
N ASP A 96 -11.95 6.17 4.35
CA ASP A 96 -12.73 6.09 5.58
C ASP A 96 -13.25 4.67 5.88
N ASP A 97 -12.67 3.64 5.26
CA ASP A 97 -13.04 2.25 5.48
C ASP A 97 -12.86 1.84 6.95
N ARG A 98 -13.98 1.53 7.61
CA ARG A 98 -14.02 1.17 9.04
C ARG A 98 -13.33 -0.16 9.35
N ALA A 99 -13.16 -1.02 8.34
CA ALA A 99 -12.48 -2.30 8.46
C ALA A 99 -10.94 -2.14 8.46
N THR A 100 -10.42 -1.04 7.90
CA THR A 100 -8.98 -0.78 7.85
C THR A 100 -8.61 0.21 8.97
N ARG A 101 -7.96 -0.30 10.03
CA ARG A 101 -7.60 0.51 11.23
C ARG A 101 -6.11 0.64 11.45
N SER A 102 -5.32 -0.12 10.71
CA SER A 102 -3.87 -0.17 10.83
C SER A 102 -3.19 0.40 9.58
N PHE A 103 -1.95 0.87 9.74
CA PHE A 103 -1.16 1.47 8.67
C PHE A 103 0.34 1.17 8.83
N ILE A 104 1.09 1.21 7.72
CA ILE A 104 2.55 1.08 7.72
C ILE A 104 3.19 2.44 7.45
N CYS A 105 4.17 2.81 8.28
CA CYS A 105 5.00 4.00 8.07
C CYS A 105 6.42 3.63 7.59
N LYS A 106 7.03 4.56 6.84
CA LYS A 106 8.43 4.52 6.41
C LYS A 106 9.18 5.71 7.01
N ARG A 107 10.43 5.50 7.42
CA ARG A 107 11.35 6.58 7.82
C ARG A 107 12.77 6.19 7.43
N ALA A 108 13.59 7.18 7.05
CA ALA A 108 15.01 6.95 6.84
C ALA A 108 15.66 6.36 8.11
N ALA A 109 16.46 5.30 7.94
CA ALA A 109 17.26 4.77 9.02
C ALA A 109 18.28 5.83 9.45
N ARG A 110 18.44 6.04 10.76
CA ARG A 110 19.55 6.86 11.26
C ARG A 110 20.84 6.07 11.02
N ARG A 111 21.90 6.76 10.58
CA ARG A 111 23.24 6.15 10.59
C ARG A 111 23.55 5.76 12.02
N VAL A 112 23.67 4.46 12.27
CA VAL A 112 24.25 3.95 13.50
C VAL A 112 25.75 4.07 13.31
N THR A 113 26.33 5.20 13.72
CA THR A 113 27.79 5.26 13.88
C THR A 113 28.13 4.30 15.00
N ARG A 114 28.76 3.17 14.67
CA ARG A 114 29.34 2.30 15.69
C ARG A 114 30.38 3.13 16.46
N PRO A 115 30.44 3.04 17.80
CA PRO A 115 31.55 3.62 18.53
C PRO A 115 32.86 3.00 17.99
N GLY A 116 33.65 3.80 17.26
CA GLY A 116 34.92 3.36 16.67
C GLY A 116 35.14 3.70 15.18
N ASP A 117 34.16 4.23 14.45
CA ASP A 117 34.33 4.58 13.04
C ASP A 117 34.96 5.99 12.90
N HIS A 118 36.27 6.07 13.17
CA HIS A 118 37.15 7.14 12.74
C HIS A 118 37.99 6.63 11.58
N GLY A 119 37.60 6.98 10.35
CA GLY A 119 38.35 6.73 9.12
C GLY A 119 38.01 7.78 8.08
#